data_AF-A0A2A4IWC1-F1
#
_entry.id   AF-A0A2A4IWC1-F1
#
_cell.length_a   1.000
_cell.length_b   1.000
_cell.length_c   1.000
_cell.angle_alpha   90.00
_cell.angle_beta   90.00
_cell.angle_gamma   90.00
#
_symmetry.space_group_name_H-M   'P 1'
#
loop_
_entity.id
_entity.type
_entity.pdbx_description
1 polymer ?
#
loop_
_entity_poly.entity_id
_entity_poly.type
_entity_poly.pdbx_seq_one_letter_code
_entity_poly.pdbx_strand_id
1 'polypeptide(L)'
;MKGEEKGEGPEDQDTIGIYVGKRNPEGDRHGEGWAVLPNGDYYAGCYCRGQRNGKGLYVFKNGARYEGEWRRAMKYGVGRMVYPDGSRYEGDWRHDVKQGFGAYYYPNGDIYEGAWFKGKRHGLGTYFFSEYQIKFMGTWVEGAIQGPGQIIYPRYRYHGSWLKGKPKGPGCFVFDTNCMQHGFYLLIKDPATEEFGEGEEEKEEKELKDERLEEEEEREFDETLGKIATWRARNVTAYMSEFLPPEPVPLPVHDSVPSLTDESCIITDEIQFDQPSIVPEDEGGDDNDSWLLHRQEFLEEAVQKDDA
;
A
#
# COMPACT_ATOMS: atom_id res chain seq x y z
N MET A 1 -26.66 -12.97 64.37
CA MET A 1 -26.43 -11.53 64.05
C MET A 1 -25.86 -11.52 62.65
N LYS A 2 -26.67 -11.19 61.61
CA LYS A 2 -26.76 -9.86 60.94
C LYS A 2 -25.37 -9.37 60.50
N GLY A 3 -25.07 -8.97 59.26
CA GLY A 3 -25.75 -8.77 57.96
C GLY A 3 -24.60 -8.53 56.95
N GLU A 4 -24.75 -8.21 55.68
CA GLU A 4 -25.83 -7.63 54.90
C GLU A 4 -25.62 -8.05 53.43
N GLU A 5 -26.73 -8.31 52.74
CA GLU A 5 -26.85 -8.30 51.29
C GLU A 5 -26.59 -6.87 50.76
N LYS A 6 -25.89 -6.78 49.63
CA LYS A 6 -26.10 -5.76 48.60
C LYS A 6 -25.96 -6.52 47.28
N GLY A 7 -27.00 -6.75 46.49
CA GLY A 7 -28.08 -5.85 46.13
C GLY A 7 -27.91 -5.62 44.63
N GLU A 8 -28.68 -6.36 43.83
CA GLU A 8 -28.75 -6.24 42.38
C GLU A 8 -29.10 -4.79 41.97
N GLY A 9 -28.45 -4.33 40.91
CA GLY A 9 -28.93 -3.25 40.05
C GLY A 9 -28.53 -3.60 38.62
N PRO A 10 -29.49 -3.82 37.70
CA PRO A 10 -29.17 -4.00 36.29
C PRO A 10 -28.93 -2.61 35.72
N GLU A 11 -27.67 -2.18 35.75
CA GLU A 11 -27.27 -1.05 34.91
C GLU A 11 -26.73 -1.64 33.62
N ASP A 12 -27.64 -1.74 32.63
CA ASP A 12 -27.29 -1.70 31.21
C ASP A 12 -26.54 -0.38 30.95
N GLN A 13 -25.28 -0.32 31.39
CA GLN A 13 -24.36 0.71 30.94
C GLN A 13 -24.04 0.32 29.51
N ASP A 14 -24.67 1.04 28.58
CA ASP A 14 -24.35 1.10 27.17
C ASP A 14 -22.86 1.50 27.02
N THR A 15 -21.97 0.56 27.32
CA THR A 15 -20.51 0.68 27.28
C THR A 15 -20.02 0.66 25.83
N ILE A 16 -20.97 0.70 24.88
CA ILE A 16 -20.79 0.53 23.44
C ILE A 16 -20.67 1.90 22.73
N GLY A 17 -20.86 3.00 23.46
CA GLY A 17 -20.84 4.37 22.92
C GLY A 17 -22.20 4.81 22.40
N ILE A 18 -22.29 6.03 21.85
CA ILE A 18 -23.53 6.56 21.28
C ILE A 18 -23.74 5.92 19.91
N TYR A 19 -24.89 5.30 19.67
CA TYR A 19 -25.26 4.75 18.37
C TYR A 19 -26.63 5.26 17.91
N VAL A 20 -26.70 5.68 16.65
CA VAL A 20 -27.94 6.08 15.97
C VAL A 20 -28.02 5.33 14.64
N GLY A 21 -29.03 4.47 14.51
CA GLY A 21 -29.22 3.66 13.30
C GLY A 21 -30.22 2.54 13.51
N LYS A 22 -30.36 1.70 12.48
CA LYS A 22 -31.25 0.53 12.52
C LYS A 22 -30.73 -0.52 13.51
N ARG A 23 -31.64 -1.33 14.06
CA ARG A 23 -31.34 -2.45 14.97
C ARG A 23 -32.12 -3.69 14.54
N ASN A 24 -31.59 -4.87 14.82
CA ASN A 24 -32.28 -6.15 14.60
C ASN A 24 -33.27 -6.44 15.76
N PRO A 25 -34.11 -7.50 15.67
CA PRO A 25 -35.03 -7.89 16.74
C PRO A 25 -34.34 -8.20 18.08
N GLU A 26 -33.08 -8.62 18.05
CA GLU A 26 -32.25 -8.88 19.24
C GLU A 26 -31.74 -7.59 19.91
N GLY A 27 -31.94 -6.42 19.29
CA GLY A 27 -31.47 -5.12 19.79
C GLY A 27 -30.05 -4.75 19.38
N ASP A 28 -29.34 -5.60 18.66
CA ASP A 28 -28.01 -5.32 18.09
C ASP A 28 -28.07 -4.27 16.98
N ARG A 29 -26.94 -3.57 16.79
CA ARG A 29 -26.72 -2.68 15.64
C ARG A 29 -26.83 -3.47 14.33
N HIS A 30 -27.67 -3.02 13.41
CA HIS A 30 -27.92 -3.71 12.15
C HIS A 30 -28.33 -2.72 11.06
N GLY A 31 -27.88 -2.91 9.81
CA GLY A 31 -28.12 -1.97 8.72
C GLY A 31 -27.27 -0.71 8.84
N GLU A 32 -27.71 0.38 8.23
CA GLU A 32 -26.99 1.66 8.26
C GLU A 32 -27.16 2.38 9.61
N GLY A 33 -26.07 2.97 10.08
CA GLY A 33 -26.04 3.79 11.27
C GLY A 33 -24.69 4.45 11.48
N TRP A 34 -24.60 5.27 12.52
CA TRP A 34 -23.34 5.84 12.98
C TRP A 34 -23.18 5.68 14.48
N ALA A 35 -21.92 5.62 14.93
CA ALA A 35 -21.55 5.50 16.32
C ALA A 35 -20.38 6.41 16.69
N VAL A 36 -20.44 6.98 17.89
CA VAL A 36 -19.26 7.50 18.60
C VAL A 36 -18.85 6.45 19.62
N LEU A 37 -17.70 5.84 19.40
CA LEU A 37 -17.17 4.76 20.21
C LEU A 37 -16.62 5.29 21.55
N PRO A 38 -16.56 4.46 22.61
CA PRO A 38 -16.06 4.89 23.93
C PRO A 38 -14.63 5.46 23.91
N ASN A 39 -13.81 5.04 22.94
CA ASN A 39 -12.45 5.55 22.75
C ASN A 39 -12.39 6.94 22.06
N GLY A 40 -13.54 7.48 21.65
CA GLY A 40 -13.68 8.75 20.94
C GLY A 40 -13.56 8.63 19.41
N ASP A 41 -13.45 7.42 18.87
CA ASP A 41 -13.51 7.19 17.43
C ASP A 41 -14.95 7.33 16.93
N TYR A 42 -15.10 7.65 15.65
CA TYR A 42 -16.38 7.76 14.98
C TYR A 42 -16.47 6.74 13.85
N TYR A 43 -17.62 6.09 13.72
CA TYR A 43 -17.92 5.23 12.59
C TYR A 43 -19.29 5.59 12.00
N ALA A 44 -19.38 5.60 10.68
CA ALA A 44 -20.64 5.69 9.95
C ALA A 44 -20.65 4.66 8.83
N GLY A 45 -21.63 3.79 8.81
CA GLY A 45 -21.72 2.75 7.78
C GLY A 45 -22.62 1.59 8.19
N CYS A 46 -22.45 0.49 7.49
CA CYS A 46 -23.27 -0.69 7.69
C CYS A 46 -22.80 -1.52 8.90
N TYR A 47 -23.78 -2.06 9.61
CA TYR A 47 -23.63 -3.01 10.71
C TYR A 47 -24.38 -4.31 10.41
N CYS A 48 -23.85 -5.43 10.88
CA CYS A 48 -24.54 -6.71 10.89
C CYS A 48 -24.26 -7.42 12.23
N ARG A 49 -25.32 -7.71 12.99
CA ARG A 49 -25.27 -8.38 14.31
C ARG A 49 -24.24 -7.73 15.25
N GLY A 50 -24.34 -6.40 15.39
CA GLY A 50 -23.49 -5.62 16.29
C GLY A 50 -22.08 -5.30 15.75
N GLN A 51 -21.65 -5.89 14.63
CA GLN A 51 -20.33 -5.71 14.03
C GLN A 51 -20.38 -4.82 12.78
N ARG A 52 -19.32 -4.03 12.55
CA ARG A 52 -19.16 -3.27 11.29
C ARG A 52 -19.04 -4.26 10.12
N ASN A 53 -19.85 -4.09 9.10
CA ASN A 53 -19.91 -5.00 7.95
C ASN A 53 -20.46 -4.26 6.72
N GLY A 54 -19.86 -4.45 5.55
CA GLY A 54 -20.18 -3.70 4.34
C GLY A 54 -19.39 -2.39 4.26
N LYS A 55 -19.92 -1.39 3.54
CA LYS A 55 -19.24 -0.10 3.36
C LYS A 55 -19.35 0.76 4.62
N GLY A 56 -18.28 1.48 4.96
CA GLY A 56 -18.28 2.41 6.07
C GLY A 56 -17.05 3.31 6.15
N LEU A 57 -17.25 4.46 6.78
CA LEU A 57 -16.24 5.45 7.15
C LEU A 57 -15.92 5.30 8.64
N TYR A 58 -14.65 5.15 8.97
CA TYR A 58 -14.13 5.16 10.33
C TYR A 58 -13.13 6.30 10.49
N VAL A 59 -13.41 7.19 11.42
CA VAL A 59 -12.54 8.32 11.77
C VAL A 59 -11.96 8.03 13.14
N PHE A 60 -10.65 7.85 13.18
CA PHE A 60 -9.90 7.62 14.40
C PHE A 60 -9.71 8.95 15.14
N LYS A 61 -9.71 8.91 16.47
CA LYS A 61 -9.44 10.07 17.33
C LYS A 61 -8.08 10.72 17.04
N ASN A 62 -7.12 9.95 16.55
CA ASN A 62 -5.80 10.45 16.14
C ASN A 62 -5.80 11.21 14.80
N GLY A 63 -6.95 11.34 14.15
CA GLY A 63 -7.13 12.04 12.87
C GLY A 63 -7.05 11.14 11.64
N ALA A 64 -6.64 9.88 11.79
CA ALA A 64 -6.63 8.93 10.69
C ALA A 64 -8.06 8.61 10.23
N ARG A 65 -8.24 8.23 8.96
CA ARG A 65 -9.56 7.95 8.38
C ARG A 65 -9.48 6.75 7.47
N TYR A 66 -10.39 5.79 7.65
CA TYR A 66 -10.57 4.67 6.73
C TYR A 66 -11.96 4.75 6.11
N GLU A 67 -12.03 4.71 4.80
CA GLU A 67 -13.26 4.59 4.03
C GLU A 67 -13.16 3.36 3.14
N GLY A 68 -14.04 2.38 3.33
CA GLY A 68 -13.96 1.17 2.53
C GLY A 68 -14.88 0.07 3.03
N GLU A 69 -14.60 -1.13 2.57
CA GLU A 69 -15.32 -2.32 2.98
C GLU A 69 -14.85 -2.84 4.35
N TRP A 70 -15.80 -3.39 5.09
CA TRP A 70 -15.65 -3.98 6.41
C TRP A 70 -16.24 -5.38 6.40
N ARG A 71 -15.58 -6.31 7.09
CA ARG A 71 -16.09 -7.66 7.31
C ARG A 71 -15.76 -8.09 8.73
N ARG A 72 -16.79 -8.45 9.51
CA ARG A 72 -16.64 -8.85 10.92
C ARG A 72 -15.79 -7.87 11.73
N ALA A 73 -16.10 -6.58 11.59
CA ALA A 73 -15.40 -5.47 12.23
C ALA A 73 -13.92 -5.25 11.84
N MET A 74 -13.40 -5.92 10.82
CA MET A 74 -12.07 -5.70 10.23
C MET A 74 -12.18 -5.03 8.87
N LYS A 75 -11.18 -4.23 8.47
CA LYS A 75 -11.07 -3.73 7.09
C LYS A 75 -10.88 -4.90 6.14
N TYR A 76 -11.61 -4.87 5.03
CA TYR A 76 -11.62 -5.92 4.02
C TYR A 76 -11.88 -5.30 2.65
N GLY A 77 -11.61 -6.01 1.56
CA GLY A 77 -11.95 -5.56 0.20
C GLY A 77 -11.24 -4.26 -0.18
N VAL A 78 -11.90 -3.43 -0.99
CA VAL A 78 -11.33 -2.16 -1.43
C VAL A 78 -11.52 -1.09 -0.36
N GLY A 79 -10.46 -0.35 -0.05
CA GLY A 79 -10.51 0.71 0.94
C GLY A 79 -9.41 1.76 0.80
N ARG A 80 -9.72 2.96 1.30
CA ARG A 80 -8.86 4.13 1.35
C ARG A 80 -8.57 4.50 2.80
N MET A 81 -7.29 4.50 3.17
CA MET A 81 -6.81 4.93 4.48
C MET A 81 -6.00 6.21 4.34
N VAL A 82 -6.40 7.27 5.03
CA VAL A 82 -5.64 8.51 5.17
C VAL A 82 -5.04 8.54 6.58
N TYR A 83 -3.74 8.78 6.67
CA TYR A 83 -2.99 8.83 7.92
C TYR A 83 -2.79 10.28 8.38
N PRO A 84 -2.52 10.51 9.69
CA PRO A 84 -2.36 11.87 10.23
C PRO A 84 -1.14 12.62 9.67
N ASP A 85 -0.14 11.89 9.17
CA ASP A 85 1.06 12.45 8.52
C ASP A 85 0.79 12.92 7.07
N GLY A 86 -0.44 12.79 6.57
CA GLY A 86 -0.83 13.13 5.20
C GLY A 86 -0.58 12.02 4.19
N SER A 87 0.05 10.91 4.58
CA SER A 87 0.17 9.75 3.72
C SER A 87 -1.19 9.08 3.53
N ARG A 88 -1.36 8.37 2.41
CA ARG A 88 -2.58 7.60 2.17
C ARG A 88 -2.31 6.31 1.44
N TYR A 89 -3.14 5.30 1.72
CA TYR A 89 -3.19 4.04 1.00
C TYR A 89 -4.56 3.88 0.35
N GLU A 90 -4.59 3.43 -0.90
CA GLU A 90 -5.79 3.11 -1.67
C GLU A 90 -5.57 1.73 -2.29
N GLY A 91 -6.37 0.75 -1.93
CA GLY A 91 -6.23 -0.59 -2.48
C GLY A 91 -6.91 -1.67 -1.66
N ASP A 92 -6.45 -2.89 -1.85
CA ASP A 92 -7.03 -4.09 -1.26
C ASP A 92 -6.60 -4.25 0.22
N TRP A 93 -7.56 -4.71 1.03
CA TRP A 93 -7.43 -5.01 2.45
C TRP A 93 -7.91 -6.42 2.75
N ARG A 94 -7.21 -7.09 3.67
CA ARG A 94 -7.62 -8.39 4.21
C ARG A 94 -7.27 -8.44 5.70
N HIS A 95 -8.29 -8.62 6.54
CA HIS A 95 -8.13 -8.71 8.00
C HIS A 95 -7.32 -7.55 8.60
N ASP A 96 -7.71 -6.30 8.30
CA ASP A 96 -7.03 -5.07 8.74
C ASP A 96 -5.62 -4.81 8.16
N VAL A 97 -5.16 -5.67 7.25
CA VAL A 97 -3.83 -5.59 6.65
C VAL A 97 -3.91 -5.30 5.15
N LYS A 98 -3.02 -4.44 4.63
CA LYS A 98 -2.88 -4.18 3.19
C LYS A 98 -2.43 -5.48 2.49
N GLN A 99 -3.21 -5.95 1.53
CA GLN A 99 -2.95 -7.22 0.85
C GLN A 99 -3.67 -7.24 -0.48
N GLY A 100 -3.00 -7.68 -1.55
CA GLY A 100 -3.52 -7.59 -2.92
C GLY A 100 -2.84 -6.44 -3.67
N PHE A 101 -3.58 -5.71 -4.50
CA PHE A 101 -3.04 -4.56 -5.23
C PHE A 101 -3.40 -3.25 -4.53
N GLY A 102 -2.49 -2.27 -4.57
CA GLY A 102 -2.76 -0.96 -4.00
C GLY A 102 -1.68 0.08 -4.25
N ALA A 103 -2.08 1.33 -4.09
CA ALA A 103 -1.24 2.51 -4.18
C ALA A 103 -1.03 3.13 -2.79
N TYR A 104 0.21 3.52 -2.48
CA TYR A 104 0.57 4.28 -1.29
C TYR A 104 1.22 5.58 -1.72
N TYR A 105 0.68 6.68 -1.23
CA TYR A 105 1.17 8.03 -1.49
C TYR A 105 1.82 8.53 -0.21
N TYR A 106 3.11 8.82 -0.30
CA TYR A 106 3.93 9.28 0.80
C TYR A 106 3.84 10.81 0.95
N PRO A 107 4.08 11.35 2.16
CA PRO A 107 4.00 12.80 2.39
C PRO A 107 5.05 13.60 1.60
N ASN A 108 6.18 12.96 1.26
CA ASN A 108 7.23 13.56 0.43
C ASN A 108 6.83 13.65 -1.06
N GLY A 109 5.67 13.13 -1.46
CA GLY A 109 5.20 13.09 -2.84
C GLY A 109 5.51 11.78 -3.57
N ASP A 110 6.29 10.88 -2.95
CA ASP A 110 6.59 9.58 -3.56
C ASP A 110 5.34 8.72 -3.65
N ILE A 111 5.33 7.82 -4.63
CA ILE A 111 4.19 6.94 -4.88
C ILE A 111 4.70 5.52 -5.06
N TYR A 112 4.16 4.58 -4.29
CA TYR A 112 4.28 3.16 -4.61
C TYR A 112 2.96 2.67 -5.15
N GLU A 113 2.97 1.96 -6.27
CA GLU A 113 1.80 1.28 -6.84
C GLU A 113 2.20 -0.14 -7.19
N GLY A 114 1.53 -1.13 -6.63
CA GLY A 114 1.89 -2.52 -6.87
C GLY A 114 1.22 -3.48 -5.92
N ALA A 115 1.76 -4.69 -5.87
CA ALA A 115 1.27 -5.72 -4.98
C ALA A 115 1.76 -5.51 -3.52
N TRP A 116 0.93 -5.98 -2.61
CA TRP A 116 1.07 -5.91 -1.16
C TRP A 116 0.82 -7.28 -0.56
N PHE A 117 1.62 -7.64 0.43
CA PHE A 117 1.45 -8.87 1.18
C PHE A 117 1.82 -8.62 2.64
N LYS A 118 0.92 -8.98 3.57
CA LYS A 118 1.10 -8.77 5.01
C LYS A 118 1.54 -7.35 5.38
N GLY A 119 0.98 -6.34 4.70
CA GLY A 119 1.26 -4.93 4.98
C GLY A 119 2.57 -4.40 4.39
N LYS A 120 3.37 -5.25 3.71
CA LYS A 120 4.62 -4.88 3.06
C LYS A 120 4.44 -4.87 1.53
N ARG A 121 5.22 -4.04 0.84
CA ARG A 121 5.36 -4.08 -0.62
C ARG A 121 5.90 -5.44 -1.03
N HIS A 122 5.24 -6.12 -1.96
CA HIS A 122 5.59 -7.49 -2.34
C HIS A 122 5.14 -7.79 -3.76
N GLY A 123 5.90 -8.55 -4.54
CA GLY A 123 5.57 -8.86 -5.92
C GLY A 123 5.97 -7.73 -6.87
N LEU A 124 5.22 -7.56 -7.97
CA LEU A 124 5.51 -6.49 -8.92
C LEU A 124 5.03 -5.14 -8.38
N GLY A 125 5.86 -4.12 -8.53
CA GLY A 125 5.53 -2.77 -8.11
C GLY A 125 6.34 -1.70 -8.80
N THR A 126 5.71 -0.55 -8.92
CA THR A 126 6.26 0.71 -9.37
C THR A 126 6.49 1.61 -8.16
N TYR A 127 7.66 2.24 -8.08
CA TYR A 127 7.92 3.31 -7.12
C TYR A 127 8.37 4.56 -7.85
N PHE A 128 7.68 5.66 -7.64
CA PHE A 128 7.99 6.97 -8.18
C PHE A 128 8.61 7.83 -7.09
N PHE A 129 9.86 8.22 -7.30
CA PHE A 129 10.60 9.18 -6.49
C PHE A 129 10.29 10.58 -7.01
N SER A 130 9.45 11.30 -6.29
CA SER A 130 8.95 12.63 -6.68
C SER A 130 10.04 13.68 -6.73
N GLU A 131 10.96 13.67 -5.76
CA GLU A 131 12.07 14.62 -5.66
C GLU A 131 12.96 14.59 -6.91
N TYR A 132 13.28 13.39 -7.41
CA TYR A 132 14.23 13.19 -8.51
C TYR A 132 13.56 12.94 -9.86
N GLN A 133 12.23 12.82 -9.91
CA GLN A 133 11.48 12.39 -11.08
C GLN A 133 11.98 11.04 -11.64
N ILE A 134 12.30 10.11 -10.74
CA ILE A 134 12.82 8.78 -11.06
C ILE A 134 11.72 7.75 -10.81
N LYS A 135 11.59 6.77 -11.71
CA LYS A 135 10.65 5.66 -11.55
C LYS A 135 11.40 4.33 -11.47
N PHE A 136 11.20 3.57 -10.41
CA PHE A 136 11.59 2.17 -10.34
C PHE A 136 10.40 1.27 -10.71
N MET A 137 10.63 0.24 -11.52
CA MET A 137 9.66 -0.80 -11.82
C MET A 137 10.35 -2.16 -11.67
N GLY A 138 9.84 -3.03 -10.82
CA GLY A 138 10.49 -4.32 -10.61
C GLY A 138 9.83 -5.14 -9.51
N THR A 139 10.57 -6.15 -9.06
CA THR A 139 10.13 -7.05 -8.01
C THR A 139 10.48 -6.52 -6.61
N TRP A 140 9.53 -6.66 -5.70
CA TRP A 140 9.61 -6.31 -4.29
C TRP A 140 9.43 -7.54 -3.44
N VAL A 141 10.26 -7.70 -2.41
CA VAL A 141 10.16 -8.78 -1.43
C VAL A 141 10.28 -8.15 -0.06
N GLU A 142 9.23 -8.30 0.75
CA GLU A 142 9.15 -7.80 2.12
C GLU A 142 9.52 -6.31 2.28
N GLY A 143 9.10 -5.48 1.33
CA GLY A 143 9.39 -4.05 1.36
C GLY A 143 10.73 -3.65 0.75
N ALA A 144 11.60 -4.60 0.39
CA ALA A 144 12.88 -4.34 -0.27
C ALA A 144 12.79 -4.63 -1.78
N ILE A 145 13.54 -3.87 -2.57
CA ILE A 145 13.68 -4.12 -4.01
C ILE A 145 14.57 -5.36 -4.20
N GLN A 146 14.10 -6.34 -4.96
CA GLN A 146 14.82 -7.59 -5.16
C GLN A 146 14.52 -8.22 -6.52
N GLY A 147 15.52 -8.82 -7.15
CA GLY A 147 15.37 -9.47 -8.44
C GLY A 147 15.40 -8.48 -9.62
N PRO A 148 14.91 -8.89 -10.80
CA PRO A 148 14.93 -8.05 -12.01
C PRO A 148 14.07 -6.79 -11.88
N GLY A 149 14.45 -5.75 -12.62
CA GLY A 149 13.72 -4.49 -12.69
C GLY A 149 14.36 -3.47 -13.61
N GLN A 150 13.79 -2.27 -13.60
CA GLN A 150 14.32 -1.11 -14.30
C GLN A 150 14.18 0.17 -13.46
N ILE A 151 15.19 1.03 -13.51
CA ILE A 151 15.11 2.42 -13.03
C ILE A 151 15.08 3.33 -14.25
N ILE A 152 14.07 4.19 -14.33
CA ILE A 152 13.85 5.15 -15.39
C ILE A 152 14.22 6.52 -14.84
N TYR A 153 15.26 7.11 -15.43
CA TYR A 153 15.66 8.50 -15.24
C TYR A 153 15.09 9.34 -16.39
N PRO A 154 15.08 10.68 -16.30
CA PRO A 154 14.54 11.54 -17.35
C PRO A 154 15.14 11.33 -18.75
N ARG A 155 16.42 10.92 -18.85
CA ARG A 155 17.14 10.80 -20.13
C ARG A 155 17.62 9.39 -20.48
N TYR A 156 17.62 8.50 -19.52
CA TYR A 156 18.12 7.14 -19.70
C TYR A 156 17.44 6.21 -18.70
N ARG A 157 17.52 4.91 -18.95
CA ARG A 157 17.01 3.89 -18.02
C ARG A 157 18.05 2.82 -17.81
N TYR A 158 18.08 2.25 -16.62
CA TYR A 158 18.91 1.12 -16.28
C TYR A 158 18.03 -0.12 -16.15
N HIS A 159 18.37 -1.19 -16.85
CA HIS A 159 17.80 -2.51 -16.66
C HIS A 159 18.82 -3.41 -15.96
N GLY A 160 18.38 -4.19 -14.98
CA GLY A 160 19.24 -5.16 -14.32
C GLY A 160 18.55 -5.88 -13.18
N SER A 161 19.33 -6.27 -12.18
CA SER A 161 18.83 -6.96 -10.99
C SER A 161 19.26 -6.25 -9.71
N TRP A 162 18.45 -6.39 -8.67
CA TRP A 162 18.68 -5.85 -7.34
C TRP A 162 18.72 -6.95 -6.28
N LEU A 163 19.51 -6.71 -5.24
CA LEU A 163 19.55 -7.52 -4.04
C LEU A 163 19.38 -6.58 -2.85
N LYS A 164 18.32 -6.77 -2.05
CA LYS A 164 17.99 -5.94 -0.86
C LYS A 164 18.20 -4.43 -1.10
N GLY A 165 17.66 -3.91 -2.21
CA GLY A 165 17.76 -2.49 -2.57
C GLY A 165 19.00 -2.07 -3.35
N LYS A 166 20.05 -2.89 -3.45
CA LYS A 166 21.30 -2.55 -4.17
C LYS A 166 21.37 -3.22 -5.54
N PRO A 167 21.68 -2.50 -6.63
CA PRO A 167 21.84 -3.13 -7.94
C PRO A 167 23.05 -4.08 -7.92
N LYS A 168 22.90 -5.27 -8.52
CA LYS A 168 23.89 -6.34 -8.53
C LYS A 168 23.83 -7.13 -9.83
N GLY A 169 24.98 -7.53 -10.34
CA GLY A 169 25.08 -8.42 -11.49
C GLY A 169 24.93 -7.70 -12.83
N PRO A 170 24.73 -8.45 -13.93
CA PRO A 170 24.67 -7.90 -15.28
C PRO A 170 23.47 -6.97 -15.47
N GLY A 171 23.67 -5.94 -16.28
CA GLY A 171 22.63 -4.99 -16.64
C GLY A 171 23.04 -4.13 -17.82
N CYS A 172 22.15 -3.22 -18.22
CA CYS A 172 22.43 -2.27 -19.28
C CYS A 172 21.76 -0.92 -19.02
N PHE A 173 22.45 0.14 -19.41
CA PHE A 173 21.86 1.47 -19.54
C PHE A 173 21.38 1.67 -20.97
N VAL A 174 20.15 2.11 -21.14
CA VAL A 174 19.55 2.48 -22.43
C VAL A 174 19.37 3.99 -22.45
N PHE A 175 19.92 4.64 -23.47
CA PHE A 175 19.91 6.09 -23.63
C PHE A 175 18.91 6.54 -24.70
N ASP A 176 18.46 7.79 -24.61
CA ASP A 176 17.64 8.46 -25.64
C ASP A 176 18.31 8.47 -27.03
N THR A 177 19.63 8.43 -27.10
CA THR A 177 20.43 8.37 -28.34
C THR A 177 20.43 7.00 -29.05
N ASN A 178 19.48 6.11 -28.73
CA ASN A 178 19.34 4.77 -29.32
C ASN A 178 20.61 3.90 -29.20
N CYS A 179 21.38 4.11 -28.14
CA CYS A 179 22.51 3.26 -27.76
C CYS A 179 22.26 2.65 -26.38
N MET A 180 22.97 1.55 -26.11
CA MET A 180 22.96 0.92 -24.80
C MET A 180 24.38 0.61 -24.33
N GLN A 181 24.67 0.89 -23.06
CA GLN A 181 25.93 0.52 -22.41
C GLN A 181 25.70 -0.72 -21.57
N HIS A 182 26.42 -1.79 -21.92
CA HIS A 182 26.44 -3.04 -21.17
C HIS A 182 27.48 -2.99 -20.08
N GLY A 183 27.19 -3.66 -18.98
CA GLY A 183 28.10 -3.78 -17.85
C GLY A 183 27.48 -4.62 -16.74
N PHE A 184 28.02 -4.45 -15.54
CA PHE A 184 27.49 -5.11 -14.35
C PHE A 184 27.79 -4.31 -13.10
N TYR A 185 26.94 -4.46 -12.09
CA TYR A 185 27.20 -3.95 -10.74
C TYR A 185 27.91 -5.00 -9.90
N LEU A 186 28.98 -4.58 -9.22
CA LEU A 186 29.62 -5.34 -8.16
C LEU A 186 29.32 -4.71 -6.80
N LEU A 187 28.99 -5.55 -5.83
CA LEU A 187 28.95 -5.14 -4.43
C LEU A 187 30.37 -5.27 -3.86
N ILE A 188 31.02 -4.14 -3.66
CA ILE A 188 32.37 -4.06 -3.06
C ILE A 188 32.27 -3.49 -1.65
N LYS A 189 33.18 -3.87 -0.73
CA LYS A 189 33.24 -3.24 0.59
C LYS A 189 33.48 -1.73 0.42
N ASP A 190 32.84 -0.94 1.27
CA ASP A 190 32.99 0.51 1.23
C ASP A 190 34.43 0.91 1.60
N PRO A 191 35.21 1.50 0.67
CA PRO A 191 36.58 1.91 0.94
C PRO A 191 36.68 2.95 2.06
N ALA A 192 35.64 3.77 2.28
CA ALA A 192 35.62 4.77 3.35
C ALA A 192 35.52 4.12 4.74
N THR A 193 34.94 2.92 4.83
CA THR A 193 34.85 2.13 6.06
C THR A 193 36.15 1.37 6.35
N GLU A 194 37.02 1.18 5.36
CA GLU A 194 38.33 0.55 5.54
C GLU A 194 39.41 1.54 6.04
N GLU A 195 39.25 2.84 5.76
CA GLU A 195 40.23 3.88 6.10
C GLU A 195 40.15 4.33 7.57
N PHE A 196 38.95 4.27 8.16
CA PHE A 196 38.72 4.35 9.60
C PHE A 196 38.72 2.94 10.17
N GLY A 197 39.90 2.34 10.31
CA GLY A 197 40.04 0.97 10.79
C GLY A 197 39.14 0.71 12.00
N GLU A 198 38.28 -0.30 11.91
CA GLU A 198 37.62 -0.89 13.08
C GLU A 198 38.71 -1.18 14.10
N GLY A 199 38.75 -0.41 15.21
CA GLY A 199 39.73 -0.61 16.27
C GLY A 199 39.62 -2.05 16.77
N GLU A 200 40.74 -2.65 17.18
CA GLU A 200 40.77 -4.03 17.70
C GLU A 200 39.73 -4.26 18.81
N GLU A 201 39.38 -3.20 19.56
CA GLU A 201 38.33 -3.19 20.59
C GLU A 201 36.89 -3.36 20.04
N GLU A 202 36.57 -2.82 18.85
CA GLU A 202 35.24 -2.99 18.22
C GLU A 202 35.06 -4.38 17.58
N LYS A 203 36.17 -5.01 17.18
CA LYS A 203 36.19 -6.40 16.71
C LYS A 203 35.95 -7.38 17.85
N GLU A 204 36.65 -7.21 18.98
CA GLU A 204 36.44 -8.06 20.16
C GLU A 204 35.01 -7.89 20.72
N GLU A 205 34.45 -6.67 20.71
CA GLU A 205 33.05 -6.46 21.11
C GLU A 205 32.03 -7.08 20.14
N LYS A 206 32.30 -7.10 18.82
CA LYS A 206 31.45 -7.77 17.83
C LYS A 206 31.54 -9.29 17.98
N GLU A 207 32.74 -9.84 18.17
CA GLU A 207 32.96 -11.28 18.35
C GLU A 207 32.33 -11.79 19.65
N LEU A 208 32.44 -11.05 20.76
CA LEU A 208 31.77 -11.37 22.03
C LEU A 208 30.24 -11.20 21.96
N LYS A 209 29.72 -10.29 21.12
CA LYS A 209 28.28 -10.15 20.87
C LYS A 209 27.76 -11.28 19.97
N ASP A 210 28.52 -11.70 18.97
CA ASP A 210 28.16 -12.82 18.10
C ASP A 210 28.16 -14.15 18.87
N GLU A 211 29.18 -14.44 19.69
CA GLU A 211 29.21 -15.67 20.52
C GLU A 211 28.06 -15.73 21.54
N ARG A 212 27.56 -14.58 22.02
CA ARG A 212 26.42 -14.51 22.95
C ARG A 212 25.05 -14.58 22.27
N LEU A 213 25.02 -14.52 20.94
CA LEU A 213 23.81 -14.53 20.10
C LEU A 213 23.64 -15.84 19.33
N GLU A 214 24.60 -16.77 19.40
CA GLU A 214 24.50 -18.10 18.76
C GLU A 214 23.44 -19.02 19.39
N GLU A 215 22.79 -18.64 20.50
CA GLU A 215 21.69 -19.42 21.09
C GLU A 215 20.28 -19.04 20.59
N GLU A 216 20.07 -17.96 19.82
CA GLU A 216 18.73 -17.62 19.28
C GLU A 216 18.78 -17.04 17.84
N GLU A 217 18.18 -17.80 16.91
CA GLU A 217 17.83 -17.49 15.51
C GLU A 217 18.96 -17.55 14.44
N GLU A 218 18.73 -18.40 13.42
CA GLU A 218 19.42 -18.36 12.12
C GLU A 218 19.20 -17.00 11.45
N ARG A 219 20.02 -15.99 11.79
CA ARG A 219 19.98 -14.70 11.09
C ARG A 219 20.42 -14.90 9.64
N GLU A 220 19.49 -14.65 8.72
CA GLU A 220 19.75 -14.63 7.29
C GLU A 220 20.91 -13.65 6.99
N PHE A 221 22.03 -14.17 6.50
CA PHE A 221 23.21 -13.37 6.18
C PHE A 221 22.90 -12.36 5.07
N ASP A 222 22.93 -11.06 5.39
CA ASP A 222 22.73 -10.00 4.41
C ASP A 222 24.02 -9.68 3.65
N GLU A 223 24.15 -10.22 2.43
CA GLU A 223 25.30 -9.98 1.56
C GLU A 223 25.53 -8.50 1.19
N THR A 224 24.55 -7.63 1.40
CA THR A 224 24.58 -6.22 1.01
C THR A 224 25.10 -5.30 2.11
N LEU A 225 25.19 -5.80 3.35
CA LEU A 225 25.64 -5.04 4.50
C LEU A 225 27.09 -4.58 4.31
N GLY A 226 27.39 -3.31 4.56
CA GLY A 226 28.74 -2.73 4.42
C GLY A 226 29.31 -2.68 3.00
N LYS A 227 28.49 -2.95 1.97
CA LYS A 227 28.93 -2.92 0.56
C LYS A 227 28.29 -1.80 -0.25
N ILE A 228 29.03 -1.21 -1.18
CA ILE A 228 28.54 -0.24 -2.16
C ILE A 228 28.41 -0.91 -3.54
N ALA A 229 27.39 -0.50 -4.30
CA ALA A 229 27.19 -1.00 -5.66
C ALA A 229 28.00 -0.15 -6.66
N THR A 230 28.99 -0.76 -7.31
CA THR A 230 29.87 -0.10 -8.27
C THR A 230 29.65 -0.62 -9.68
N TRP A 231 29.33 0.27 -10.62
CA TRP A 231 29.16 -0.07 -12.03
C TRP A 231 30.49 -0.35 -12.73
N ARG A 232 30.56 -1.44 -13.50
CA ARG A 232 31.69 -1.79 -14.36
C ARG A 232 31.20 -1.86 -15.81
N ALA A 233 31.43 -0.78 -16.56
CA ALA A 233 31.11 -0.72 -17.98
C ALA A 233 31.96 -1.73 -18.78
N ARG A 234 31.38 -2.34 -19.82
CA ARG A 234 32.03 -3.33 -20.68
C ARG A 234 32.09 -2.88 -22.13
N ASN A 235 30.96 -2.56 -22.73
CA ASN A 235 30.86 -2.17 -24.14
C ASN A 235 29.60 -1.34 -24.38
N VAL A 236 29.59 -0.61 -25.49
CA VAL A 236 28.42 0.13 -25.98
C VAL A 236 27.98 -0.45 -27.31
N THR A 237 26.68 -0.66 -27.48
CA THR A 237 26.07 -1.11 -28.74
C THR A 237 24.96 -0.17 -29.15
N ALA A 238 24.49 -0.30 -30.39
CA ALA A 238 23.17 0.22 -30.75
C ALA A 238 22.11 -0.44 -29.86
N TYR A 239 20.97 0.22 -29.67
CA TYR A 239 19.84 -0.36 -28.96
C TYR A 239 19.36 -1.63 -29.66
N MET A 240 19.29 -2.72 -28.90
CA MET A 240 18.77 -4.01 -29.34
C MET A 240 17.92 -4.58 -28.20
N SER A 241 16.61 -4.72 -28.43
CA SER A 241 15.66 -5.18 -27.40
C SER A 241 15.97 -6.60 -26.91
N GLU A 242 16.60 -7.43 -27.74
CA GLU A 242 17.03 -8.79 -27.41
C GLU A 242 18.11 -8.85 -26.32
N PHE A 243 18.82 -7.74 -26.08
CA PHE A 243 19.84 -7.65 -25.04
C PHE A 243 19.31 -7.05 -23.73
N LEU A 244 18.00 -6.80 -23.63
CA LEU A 244 17.41 -6.39 -22.38
C LEU A 244 17.41 -7.60 -21.41
N PRO A 245 17.73 -7.37 -20.13
CA PRO A 245 17.53 -8.36 -19.08
C PRO A 245 16.08 -8.88 -19.05
N PRO A 246 15.84 -10.10 -18.56
CA PRO A 246 14.50 -10.66 -18.45
C PRO A 246 13.59 -9.76 -17.60
N GLU A 247 12.34 -9.65 -18.03
CA GLU A 247 11.32 -8.89 -17.30
C GLU A 247 11.01 -9.52 -15.93
N PRO A 248 10.62 -8.70 -14.95
CA PRO A 248 10.21 -9.20 -13.65
C PRO A 248 8.91 -9.99 -13.75
N VAL A 249 8.92 -11.19 -13.17
CA VAL A 249 7.75 -12.09 -13.13
C VAL A 249 7.02 -11.89 -11.80
N PRO A 250 5.67 -11.93 -11.78
CA PRO A 250 4.91 -11.91 -10.53
C PRO A 250 5.37 -13.01 -9.58
N LEU A 251 5.55 -12.65 -8.30
CA LEU A 251 5.80 -13.64 -7.26
C LEU A 251 4.52 -14.45 -7.01
N PRO A 252 4.61 -15.77 -6.79
CA PRO A 252 3.46 -16.58 -6.40
C PRO A 252 2.92 -16.07 -5.07
N VAL A 253 1.70 -15.52 -5.07
CA VAL A 253 1.02 -15.16 -3.83
C VAL A 253 0.31 -16.41 -3.32
N HIS A 254 0.91 -17.09 -2.33
CA HIS A 254 0.24 -18.18 -1.63
C HIS A 254 -0.76 -17.62 -0.63
N ASP A 255 -1.92 -17.22 -1.13
CA ASP A 255 -3.07 -17.01 -0.28
C ASP A 255 -3.74 -18.35 -0.02
N SER A 256 -3.82 -18.76 1.24
CA SER A 256 -4.74 -19.83 1.63
C SER A 256 -6.13 -19.43 1.14
N VAL A 257 -6.70 -20.27 0.28
CA VAL A 257 -8.05 -20.10 -0.27
C VAL A 257 -8.99 -19.83 0.91
N PRO A 258 -9.83 -18.78 0.87
CA PRO A 258 -10.85 -18.59 1.88
C PRO A 258 -11.67 -19.88 2.00
N SER A 259 -11.81 -20.41 3.21
CA SER A 259 -12.70 -21.54 3.46
C SER A 259 -14.10 -21.19 2.92
N LEU A 260 -14.65 -22.03 2.06
CA LEU A 260 -16.00 -21.94 1.48
C LEU A 260 -17.14 -21.98 2.52
N THR A 261 -16.84 -21.87 3.81
CA THR A 261 -17.80 -21.84 4.91
C THR A 261 -18.30 -20.43 5.25
N ASP A 262 -17.96 -19.42 4.45
CA ASP A 262 -18.34 -18.02 4.69
C ASP A 262 -19.60 -17.61 3.90
N GLU A 263 -20.51 -18.57 3.73
CA GLU A 263 -21.89 -18.29 3.31
C GLU A 263 -22.70 -17.70 4.48
N SER A 264 -23.53 -16.71 4.13
CA SER A 264 -24.52 -15.98 4.95
C SER A 264 -23.94 -14.84 5.83
N CYS A 265 -24.37 -13.58 5.74
CA CYS A 265 -25.57 -12.97 5.18
C CYS A 265 -25.22 -11.59 4.59
N ILE A 266 -25.04 -11.48 3.27
CA ILE A 266 -25.69 -10.49 2.40
C ILE A 266 -25.75 -11.20 1.05
N ILE A 267 -26.90 -11.81 0.76
CA ILE A 267 -27.33 -11.90 -0.63
C ILE A 267 -27.49 -10.43 -1.00
N THR A 268 -26.53 -9.88 -1.74
CA THR A 268 -26.86 -8.74 -2.58
C THR A 268 -27.85 -9.34 -3.57
N ASP A 269 -29.14 -9.17 -3.31
CA ASP A 269 -30.09 -9.15 -4.41
C ASP A 269 -29.43 -8.25 -5.45
N GLU A 270 -29.23 -8.81 -6.62
CA GLU A 270 -28.78 -8.08 -7.79
C GLU A 270 -29.65 -6.82 -7.86
N ILE A 271 -29.09 -5.69 -7.45
CA ILE A 271 -29.63 -4.41 -7.85
C ILE A 271 -29.27 -4.32 -9.33
N GLN A 272 -30.13 -4.93 -10.15
CA GLN A 272 -30.22 -4.60 -11.56
C GLN A 272 -30.46 -3.10 -11.62
N PHE A 273 -29.41 -2.36 -11.95
CA PHE A 273 -29.60 -1.05 -12.53
C PHE A 273 -30.23 -1.29 -13.90
N ASP A 274 -31.55 -1.09 -13.99
CA ASP A 274 -32.19 -0.91 -15.28
C ASP A 274 -31.50 0.28 -15.94
N GLN A 275 -30.78 0.00 -17.03
CA GLN A 275 -30.34 1.06 -17.93
C GLN A 275 -31.60 1.82 -18.39
N PRO A 276 -31.60 3.16 -18.34
CA PRO A 276 -32.71 3.91 -18.88
C PRO A 276 -32.91 3.50 -20.34
N SER A 277 -34.13 3.08 -20.67
CA SER A 277 -34.51 2.65 -22.00
C SER A 277 -34.41 3.83 -22.96
N ILE A 278 -33.32 3.89 -23.71
CA ILE A 278 -33.20 4.78 -24.85
C ILE A 278 -33.74 4.00 -26.05
N VAL A 279 -34.92 4.39 -26.51
CA VAL A 279 -35.45 4.03 -27.82
C VAL A 279 -34.51 4.63 -28.88
N PRO A 280 -33.99 3.85 -29.84
CA PRO A 280 -33.25 4.41 -30.96
C PRO A 280 -34.22 4.77 -32.09
N GLU A 281 -34.34 6.06 -32.39
CA GLU A 281 -34.60 6.53 -33.76
C GLU A 281 -33.40 7.40 -34.21
N ASP A 282 -32.68 6.82 -35.16
CA ASP A 282 -31.90 7.36 -36.27
C ASP A 282 -30.85 8.50 -36.12
N GLU A 283 -29.65 8.10 -36.52
CA GLU A 283 -28.64 8.77 -37.36
C GLU A 283 -27.95 10.08 -36.92
N GLY A 284 -26.61 9.98 -36.81
CA GLY A 284 -25.67 11.06 -37.10
C GLY A 284 -24.78 11.49 -35.94
N GLY A 285 -23.54 10.98 -35.89
CA GLY A 285 -22.57 11.29 -34.84
C GLY A 285 -21.85 12.63 -34.99
N ASP A 286 -21.35 13.17 -33.86
CA ASP A 286 -19.94 13.36 -33.50
C ASP A 286 -19.86 14.22 -32.22
N ASP A 287 -19.88 13.58 -31.03
CA ASP A 287 -19.75 14.26 -29.74
C ASP A 287 -18.29 14.18 -29.26
N ASN A 288 -17.54 15.25 -29.53
CA ASN A 288 -16.30 15.57 -28.84
C ASN A 288 -16.58 16.72 -27.85
N ASP A 289 -15.98 16.65 -26.66
CA ASP A 289 -15.86 17.69 -25.63
C ASP A 289 -17.06 18.01 -24.70
N SER A 290 -17.13 17.33 -23.53
CA SER A 290 -17.93 17.84 -22.40
C SER A 290 -17.44 17.45 -20.99
N TRP A 291 -16.13 17.55 -20.74
CA TRP A 291 -15.60 17.53 -19.36
C TRP A 291 -14.69 18.73 -19.02
N LEU A 292 -14.26 19.50 -20.03
CA LEU A 292 -13.40 20.68 -19.84
C LEU A 292 -14.15 21.98 -19.53
N LEU A 293 -15.46 22.05 -19.82
CA LEU A 293 -16.25 23.27 -19.59
C LEU A 293 -16.68 23.45 -18.12
N HIS A 294 -16.90 22.36 -17.38
CA HIS A 294 -17.33 22.45 -15.97
C HIS A 294 -16.20 22.81 -14.98
N ARG A 295 -14.93 22.84 -15.42
CA ARG A 295 -13.80 23.26 -14.58
C ARG A 295 -13.51 24.76 -14.68
N GLN A 296 -13.93 25.41 -15.77
CA GLN A 296 -13.67 26.83 -16.02
C GLN A 296 -14.68 27.73 -15.28
N GLU A 297 -15.96 27.33 -15.21
CA GLU A 297 -17.01 28.11 -14.53
C GLU A 297 -16.81 28.21 -13.01
N PHE A 298 -16.22 27.19 -12.37
CA PHE A 298 -15.98 27.21 -10.93
C PHE A 298 -14.81 28.13 -10.51
N LEU A 299 -13.89 28.43 -11.44
CA LEU A 299 -12.74 29.32 -11.16
C LEU A 299 -13.06 30.80 -11.42
N GLU A 300 -14.05 31.10 -12.27
CA GLU A 300 -14.49 32.47 -12.53
C GLU A 300 -15.48 32.99 -11.45
N GLU A 301 -16.31 32.12 -10.87
CA GLU A 301 -17.20 32.50 -9.75
C GLU A 301 -16.45 32.73 -8.43
N ALA A 302 -15.22 32.20 -8.27
CA ALA A 302 -14.41 32.40 -7.08
C ALA A 302 -13.62 33.74 -7.06
N VAL A 303 -13.48 34.41 -8.21
CA VAL A 303 -12.73 35.68 -8.32
C VAL A 303 -13.63 36.91 -8.20
N GLN A 304 -14.95 36.79 -8.39
CA GLN A 304 -15.89 37.91 -8.28
C GLN A 304 -16.40 38.21 -6.85
N LYS A 305 -15.89 37.53 -5.82
CA LYS A 305 -16.35 37.73 -4.43
C LYS A 305 -15.40 38.48 -3.49
N ASP A 306 -14.26 38.97 -3.99
CA ASP A 306 -13.29 39.74 -3.20
C ASP A 306 -13.16 41.23 -3.62
N ASP A 307 -13.99 41.75 -4.53
CA ASP A 307 -14.01 43.17 -4.93
C ASP A 307 -15.43 43.81 -4.87
N ALA A 308 -16.19 43.55 -3.80
CA ALA A 308 -17.43 44.28 -3.47
C ALA A 308 -17.52 44.66 -1.99
#